data_AF-A0A957SBC2-F1
#
_entry.id   AF-A0A957SBC2-F1
#
_cell.length_a   1.000
_cell.length_b   1.000
_cell.length_c   1.000
_cell.angle_alpha   90.00
_cell.angle_beta   90.00
_cell.angle_gamma   90.00
#
_symmetry.space_group_name_H-M   'P 1'
#
loop_
_entity.id
_entity.type
_entity.pdbx_description
1 polymer ?
#
loop_
_entity_poly.entity_id
_entity_poly.type
_entity_poly.pdbx_seq_one_letter_code
_entity_poly.pdbx_strand_id
1 'polypeptide(L)'
;MNYTAQIQADALETFTRTLFEKLGIPAVQAADAAAVLLYASRRGVETHGVRNVKPIYHRQITNGIINLSPTFKLDHETPVSARVDGDAGLGLVTGPWAMRLAMQKAQTNGIGMVTVHNSYHYGAAGYYPWMALQEDLIGISMTGRFYSEGAEYGVLPTYGAKAMFSTNPIAVSFPTAQEPPWLFDMATSVVPFNRVTMLRDNGLQVP
;
A
#
# COMPACT_ATOMS: atom_id res chain seq x y z
N MET A 1 10.58 -19.22 -22.17
CA MET A 1 9.42 -20.07 -21.79
C MET A 1 8.75 -19.42 -20.61
N ASN A 2 7.48 -19.03 -20.75
CA ASN A 2 6.69 -18.53 -19.63
C ASN A 2 6.06 -19.74 -18.94
N TYR A 3 6.57 -20.08 -17.75
CA TYR A 3 5.99 -21.13 -16.91
C TYR A 3 5.09 -20.48 -15.87
N THR A 4 3.85 -20.95 -15.77
CA THR A 4 2.91 -20.54 -14.73
C THR A 4 2.84 -21.64 -13.68
N ALA A 5 3.02 -21.29 -12.42
CA ALA A 5 2.87 -22.21 -11.29
C ALA A 5 1.78 -21.70 -10.35
N GLN A 6 0.98 -22.61 -9.81
CA GLN A 6 0.08 -22.31 -8.71
C GLN A 6 0.83 -22.54 -7.40
N ILE A 7 0.76 -21.57 -6.49
CA ILE A 7 1.39 -21.62 -5.18
C ILE A 7 0.28 -21.51 -4.13
N GLN A 8 0.30 -22.40 -3.14
CA GLN A 8 -0.63 -22.33 -2.02
C GLN A 8 -0.47 -21.01 -1.27
N ALA A 9 -1.59 -20.39 -0.89
CA ALA A 9 -1.60 -19.05 -0.31
C ALA A 9 -0.78 -18.98 0.99
N ASP A 10 -0.87 -20.00 1.84
CA ASP A 10 -0.16 -20.06 3.12
C ASP A 10 1.35 -20.29 2.94
N ALA A 11 1.73 -21.04 1.90
CA ALA A 11 3.13 -21.21 1.54
C ALA A 11 3.73 -19.89 1.02
N LEU A 12 2.97 -19.14 0.20
CA LEU A 12 3.37 -17.83 -0.29
C LEU A 12 3.48 -16.81 0.85
N GLU A 13 2.59 -16.90 1.85
CA GLU A 13 2.63 -16.09 3.07
C GLU A 13 3.87 -16.35 3.90
N THR A 14 4.11 -17.62 4.21
CA THR A 14 5.28 -18.04 4.97
C THR A 14 6.56 -17.59 4.26
N PHE A 15 6.64 -17.78 2.94
CA PHE A 15 7.76 -17.32 2.14
C PHE A 15 7.96 -15.81 2.20
N THR A 16 6.89 -15.03 1.97
CA THR A 16 6.96 -13.56 1.91
C THR A 16 7.35 -12.97 3.26
N ARG A 17 6.75 -13.46 4.35
CA ARG A 17 7.10 -13.05 5.73
C ARG A 17 8.56 -13.36 6.03
N THR A 18 8.99 -14.61 5.81
CA THR A 18 10.37 -15.05 6.07
C THR A 18 11.37 -14.22 5.26
N LEU A 19 11.03 -13.87 4.02
CA LEU A 19 11.88 -13.04 3.20
C LEU A 19 12.05 -11.63 3.79
N PHE A 20 10.98 -10.97 4.25
CA PHE A 20 11.09 -9.67 4.91
C PHE A 20 11.87 -9.73 6.22
N GLU A 21 11.70 -10.79 7.02
CA GLU A 21 12.51 -11.02 8.22
C GLU A 21 14.00 -11.15 7.88
N LYS A 22 14.34 -11.89 6.82
CA LYS A 22 15.72 -12.02 6.34
C LYS A 22 16.29 -10.74 5.75
N LEU A 23 15.43 -9.80 5.34
CA LEU A 23 15.82 -8.45 4.95
C LEU A 23 15.99 -7.49 6.14
N GLY A 24 15.80 -7.97 7.38
CA GLY A 24 16.05 -7.21 8.60
C GLY A 24 14.81 -6.50 9.15
N ILE A 25 13.62 -6.72 8.59
CA ILE A 25 12.37 -6.20 9.14
C ILE A 25 11.96 -7.07 10.35
N PRO A 26 11.61 -6.50 11.52
CA PRO A 26 11.22 -7.32 12.66
C PRO A 26 9.95 -8.12 12.39
N ALA A 27 9.81 -9.29 13.05
CA ALA A 27 8.83 -10.32 12.68
C ALA A 27 7.37 -9.84 12.61
N VAL A 28 6.96 -8.96 13.55
CA VAL A 28 5.60 -8.40 13.56
C VAL A 28 5.36 -7.53 12.32
N GLN A 29 6.30 -6.65 11.99
CA GLN A 29 6.26 -5.79 10.81
C GLN A 29 6.38 -6.59 9.50
N ALA A 30 7.15 -7.68 9.50
CA ALA A 30 7.27 -8.57 8.35
C ALA A 30 5.94 -9.29 8.05
N ALA A 31 5.18 -9.66 9.09
CA ALA A 31 3.85 -10.22 8.94
C ALA A 31 2.87 -9.20 8.32
N ASP A 32 2.89 -7.94 8.79
CA ASP A 32 2.13 -6.85 8.18
C ASP A 32 2.48 -6.68 6.70
N ALA A 33 3.78 -6.66 6.39
CA ALA A 33 4.22 -6.48 5.02
C ALA A 33 3.79 -7.62 4.09
N ALA A 34 3.86 -8.87 4.57
CA ALA A 34 3.37 -10.03 3.84
C ALA A 34 1.86 -9.96 3.60
N ALA A 35 1.06 -9.61 4.63
CA ALA A 35 -0.39 -9.53 4.56
C ALA A 35 -0.87 -8.54 3.49
N VAL A 36 -0.24 -7.36 3.40
CA VAL A 36 -0.57 -6.35 2.38
C VAL A 36 -0.33 -6.88 0.96
N LEU A 37 0.80 -7.57 0.72
CA LEU A 37 1.11 -8.09 -0.62
C LEU A 37 0.25 -9.29 -0.99
N LEU A 38 -0.07 -10.15 -0.03
CA LEU A 38 -0.97 -11.28 -0.24
C LEU A 38 -2.40 -10.85 -0.50
N TYR A 39 -2.87 -9.81 0.18
CA TYR A 39 -4.17 -9.23 -0.10
C TYR A 39 -4.31 -8.92 -1.59
N ALA A 40 -3.31 -8.26 -2.18
CA ALA A 40 -3.31 -7.92 -3.59
C ALA A 40 -3.17 -9.16 -4.49
N SER A 41 -2.26 -10.08 -4.16
CA SER A 41 -2.10 -11.34 -4.92
C SER A 41 -3.37 -12.18 -4.95
N ARG A 42 -4.06 -12.34 -3.80
CA ARG A 42 -5.29 -13.16 -3.68
C ARG A 42 -6.48 -12.55 -4.43
N ARG A 43 -6.47 -11.23 -4.66
CA ARG A 43 -7.54 -10.49 -5.36
C ARG A 43 -7.24 -10.24 -6.84
N GLY A 44 -6.15 -10.79 -7.37
CA GLY A 44 -5.76 -10.56 -8.77
C GLY A 44 -5.24 -9.15 -9.04
N VAL A 45 -4.94 -8.36 -8.01
CA VAL A 45 -4.31 -7.03 -8.15
C VAL A 45 -2.78 -7.24 -8.25
N GLU A 46 -2.37 -7.96 -9.28
CA GLU A 46 -0.98 -8.43 -9.43
C GLU A 46 0.04 -7.29 -9.40
N THR A 47 -0.36 -6.11 -9.88
CA THR A 47 0.47 -4.88 -9.89
C THR A 47 0.93 -4.42 -8.52
N HIS A 48 0.35 -4.94 -7.43
CA HIS A 48 0.67 -4.60 -6.04
C HIS A 48 0.91 -5.85 -5.17
N GLY A 49 0.98 -7.03 -5.76
CA GLY A 49 1.18 -8.30 -5.06
C GLY A 49 2.64 -8.65 -4.78
N VAL A 50 2.87 -9.92 -4.41
CA VAL A 50 4.19 -10.46 -4.03
C VAL A 50 5.25 -10.31 -5.14
N ARG A 51 4.84 -10.19 -6.41
CA ARG A 51 5.76 -9.93 -7.52
C ARG A 51 6.63 -8.68 -7.32
N ASN A 52 6.16 -7.72 -6.51
CA ASN A 52 6.86 -6.47 -6.26
C ASN A 52 7.95 -6.57 -5.19
N VAL A 53 8.04 -7.69 -4.45
CA VAL A 53 9.09 -7.94 -3.45
C VAL A 53 10.47 -7.66 -4.01
N LYS A 54 10.85 -8.30 -5.11
CA LYS A 54 12.19 -8.13 -5.71
C LYS A 54 12.40 -6.75 -6.35
N PRO A 55 11.56 -6.28 -7.30
CA PRO A 55 11.86 -5.06 -8.04
C PRO A 55 11.73 -3.77 -7.22
N ILE A 56 10.83 -3.74 -6.23
CA ILE A 56 10.53 -2.55 -5.43
C ILE A 56 11.17 -2.68 -4.04
N TYR A 57 10.68 -3.60 -3.22
CA TYR A 57 10.95 -3.58 -1.79
C TYR A 57 12.37 -4.02 -1.45
N HIS A 58 12.81 -5.17 -1.95
CA HIS A 58 14.19 -5.64 -1.80
C HIS A 58 15.18 -4.59 -2.29
N ARG A 59 14.97 -4.04 -3.50
CA ARG A 59 15.85 -3.00 -4.06
C ARG A 59 15.96 -1.77 -3.15
N GLN A 60 14.83 -1.26 -2.65
CA GLN A 60 14.82 -0.10 -1.76
C GLN A 60 15.51 -0.40 -0.43
N ILE A 61 15.27 -1.58 0.14
CA ILE A 61 15.91 -2.03 1.38
C ILE A 61 17.42 -2.18 1.20
N THR A 62 17.89 -2.90 0.16
CA THR A 62 19.32 -3.11 -0.07
C THR A 62 20.07 -1.84 -0.42
N ASN A 63 19.38 -0.83 -0.97
CA ASN A 63 19.96 0.48 -1.25
C ASN A 63 19.94 1.41 -0.03
N GLY A 64 19.50 0.95 1.15
CA GLY A 64 19.47 1.75 2.38
C GLY A 64 18.44 2.89 2.36
N ILE A 65 17.43 2.81 1.48
CA ILE A 65 16.40 3.85 1.32
C ILE A 65 15.35 3.76 2.45
N ILE A 66 15.08 2.54 2.91
CA ILE A 66 14.03 2.22 3.88
C ILE A 66 14.64 2.09 5.28
N ASN A 67 14.04 2.75 6.26
CA ASN A 67 14.28 2.43 7.66
C ASN A 67 13.57 1.12 8.03
N LEU A 68 14.34 0.11 8.42
CA LEU A 68 13.84 -1.25 8.71
C LEU A 68 13.18 -1.37 10.09
N SER A 69 13.50 -0.44 10.99
CA SER A 69 12.97 -0.38 12.36
C SER A 69 12.45 1.03 12.65
N PRO A 70 11.42 1.50 11.91
CA PRO A 70 10.94 2.86 12.04
C PRO A 70 10.27 3.08 13.40
N THR A 71 10.52 4.24 14.00
CA THR A 71 9.81 4.69 15.20
C THR A 71 8.76 5.72 14.81
N PHE A 72 7.48 5.31 14.84
CA PHE A 72 6.39 6.21 14.46
C PHE A 72 6.16 7.28 15.53
N LYS A 73 6.33 8.54 15.13
CA LYS A 73 6.14 9.70 16.00
C LYS A 73 4.83 10.38 15.69
N LEU A 74 4.00 10.56 16.73
CA LEU A 74 2.80 11.40 16.67
C LEU A 74 3.22 12.86 16.76
N ASP A 75 3.29 13.56 15.63
CA ASP A 75 3.60 14.99 15.60
C ASP A 75 2.44 15.84 16.11
N HIS A 76 1.22 15.34 15.97
CA HIS A 76 0.00 15.96 16.49
C HIS A 76 -1.06 14.90 16.70
N GLU A 77 -1.84 15.01 17.78
CA GLU A 77 -2.89 14.06 18.11
C GLU A 77 -4.09 14.76 18.76
N THR A 78 -5.28 14.34 18.34
CA THR A 78 -6.57 14.66 18.95
C THR A 78 -7.32 13.35 19.23
N PRO A 79 -8.49 13.39 19.92
CA PRO A 79 -9.29 12.18 20.11
C PRO A 79 -9.66 11.48 18.79
N VAL A 80 -9.90 12.24 17.72
CA VAL A 80 -10.39 11.73 16.42
C VAL A 80 -9.35 11.75 15.31
N SER A 81 -8.18 12.36 15.51
CA SER A 81 -7.17 12.48 14.45
C SER A 81 -5.73 12.38 14.93
N ALA A 82 -4.82 12.02 14.03
CA ALA A 82 -3.38 12.09 14.27
C ALA A 82 -2.58 12.39 13.00
N ARG A 83 -1.49 13.14 13.15
CA ARG A 83 -0.44 13.30 12.15
C ARG A 83 0.82 12.58 12.60
N VAL A 84 1.34 11.72 11.74
CA VAL A 84 2.40 10.78 12.08
C VAL A 84 3.58 10.93 11.12
N ASP A 85 4.78 10.99 11.66
CA ASP A 85 6.02 10.78 10.93
C ASP A 85 6.29 9.27 10.80
N GLY A 86 6.37 8.77 9.57
CA GLY A 86 6.61 7.37 9.24
C GLY A 86 8.07 6.93 9.36
N ASP A 87 8.98 7.86 9.68
CA ASP A 87 10.41 7.62 9.94
C ASP A 87 11.11 6.90 8.78
N ALA A 88 10.83 7.33 7.54
CA ALA A 88 11.33 6.71 6.31
C ALA A 88 11.02 5.19 6.24
N GLY A 89 9.96 4.76 6.93
CA GLY A 89 9.58 3.38 7.07
C GLY A 89 8.93 2.80 5.81
N LEU A 90 8.92 1.48 5.75
CA LEU A 90 8.22 0.76 4.70
C LEU A 90 6.71 1.02 4.76
N GLY A 91 6.10 1.44 3.65
CA GLY A 91 4.66 1.67 3.54
C GLY A 91 3.81 0.47 3.96
N LEU A 92 4.31 -0.73 3.67
CA LEU A 92 3.69 -2.00 4.05
C LEU A 92 3.63 -2.24 5.58
N VAL A 93 4.34 -1.43 6.36
CA VAL A 93 4.38 -1.47 7.83
C VAL A 93 3.72 -0.24 8.44
N THR A 94 4.05 0.94 7.92
CA THR A 94 3.49 2.22 8.38
C THR A 94 1.98 2.30 8.12
N GLY A 95 1.51 1.80 6.97
CA GLY A 95 0.10 1.82 6.60
C GLY A 95 -0.79 1.00 7.54
N PRO A 96 -0.49 -0.30 7.79
CA PRO A 96 -1.31 -1.11 8.69
C PRO A 96 -1.32 -0.56 10.12
N TRP A 97 -0.18 -0.05 10.60
CA TRP A 97 -0.11 0.64 11.88
C TRP A 97 -1.02 1.87 11.93
N ALA A 98 -0.98 2.73 10.91
CA ALA A 98 -1.80 3.95 10.84
C ALA A 98 -3.30 3.65 10.75
N MET A 99 -3.69 2.63 9.98
CA MET A 99 -5.09 2.22 9.88
C MET A 99 -5.59 1.65 11.21
N ARG A 100 -4.79 0.85 11.94
CA ARG A 100 -5.15 0.40 13.29
C ARG A 100 -5.40 1.56 14.25
N LEU A 101 -4.56 2.59 14.23
CA LEU A 101 -4.76 3.79 15.03
C LEU A 101 -6.04 4.54 14.62
N ALA A 102 -6.33 4.64 13.32
CA ALA A 102 -7.57 5.25 12.84
C ALA A 102 -8.80 4.47 13.31
N MET A 103 -8.80 3.14 13.19
CA MET A 103 -9.89 2.28 13.66
C MET A 103 -10.09 2.40 15.18
N GLN A 104 -9.01 2.40 15.97
CA GLN A 104 -9.09 2.57 17.43
C GLN A 104 -9.76 3.90 17.81
N LYS A 105 -9.39 5.00 17.12
CA LYS A 105 -10.01 6.31 17.33
C LYS A 105 -11.47 6.33 16.92
N ALA A 106 -11.81 5.69 15.79
CA ALA A 106 -13.17 5.57 15.29
C ALA A 106 -14.08 4.77 16.23
N GLN A 107 -13.61 3.65 16.76
CA GLN A 107 -14.35 2.83 17.71
C GLN A 107 -14.63 3.59 19.02
N THR A 108 -13.69 4.44 19.44
CA THR A 108 -13.83 5.23 20.67
C THR A 108 -14.71 6.47 20.48
N ASN A 109 -14.61 7.15 19.33
CA ASN A 109 -15.16 8.51 19.13
C ASN A 109 -16.12 8.65 17.94
N GLY A 110 -16.44 7.56 17.25
CA GLY A 110 -17.27 7.54 16.03
C GLY A 110 -16.51 7.82 14.72
N ILE A 111 -15.37 8.51 14.77
CA ILE A 111 -14.51 8.78 13.60
C ILE A 111 -13.03 8.76 13.99
N GLY A 112 -12.19 8.31 13.06
CA GLY A 112 -10.73 8.31 13.20
C GLY A 112 -10.05 8.66 11.88
N MET A 113 -9.13 9.62 11.91
CA MET A 113 -8.37 10.06 10.74
C MET A 113 -6.87 10.13 11.07
N VAL A 114 -6.06 9.34 10.36
CA VAL A 114 -4.60 9.33 10.55
C VAL A 114 -3.93 9.69 9.23
N THR A 115 -3.07 10.71 9.24
CA THR A 115 -2.22 11.06 8.11
C THR A 115 -0.77 10.69 8.42
N VAL A 116 -0.10 10.03 7.47
CA VAL A 116 1.31 9.67 7.59
C VAL A 116 2.11 10.46 6.57
N HIS A 117 3.20 11.09 7.00
CA HIS A 117 4.22 11.67 6.12
C HIS A 117 5.54 10.93 6.30
N ASN A 118 6.54 11.19 5.45
CA ASN A 118 7.86 10.53 5.52
C ASN A 118 7.78 8.98 5.54
N SER A 119 7.05 8.41 4.57
CA SER A 119 6.88 6.96 4.39
C SER A 119 7.07 6.58 2.91
N TYR A 120 7.28 5.29 2.65
CA TYR A 120 7.47 4.72 1.31
C TYR A 120 6.26 3.93 0.80
N HIS A 121 6.45 3.23 -0.32
CA HIS A 121 5.38 2.54 -1.05
C HIS A 121 4.59 1.55 -0.18
N TYR A 122 3.27 1.69 -0.19
CA TYR A 122 2.37 1.03 0.76
C TYR A 122 1.55 -0.14 0.15
N GLY A 123 1.84 -0.54 -1.09
CA GLY A 123 1.10 -1.62 -1.74
C GLY A 123 -0.28 -1.18 -2.25
N ALA A 124 -1.25 -2.08 -2.23
CA ALA A 124 -2.61 -1.82 -2.72
C ALA A 124 -3.39 -0.96 -1.71
N ALA A 125 -3.97 0.15 -2.18
CA ALA A 125 -4.70 1.08 -1.33
C ALA A 125 -5.94 0.42 -0.67
N GLY A 126 -6.55 -0.56 -1.34
CA GLY A 126 -7.71 -1.31 -0.85
C GLY A 126 -7.47 -2.16 0.38
N TYR A 127 -6.22 -2.48 0.73
CA TYR A 127 -5.91 -3.28 1.94
C TYR A 127 -6.35 -2.57 3.21
N TYR A 128 -6.14 -1.26 3.29
CA TYR A 128 -6.42 -0.46 4.48
C TYR A 128 -7.92 -0.31 4.77
N PRO A 129 -8.79 0.11 3.83
CA PRO A 129 -10.22 0.10 4.05
C PRO A 129 -10.76 -1.34 4.20
N TRP A 130 -10.09 -2.35 3.62
CA TRP A 130 -10.40 -3.75 3.93
C TRP A 130 -10.16 -4.10 5.41
N MET A 131 -9.13 -3.56 6.06
CA MET A 131 -8.93 -3.73 7.52
C MET A 131 -10.10 -3.15 8.30
N ALA A 132 -10.52 -1.92 7.99
CA ALA A 132 -11.68 -1.28 8.64
C ALA A 132 -12.96 -2.10 8.45
N LEU A 133 -13.15 -2.62 7.25
CA LEU A 133 -14.30 -3.47 6.91
C LEU A 133 -14.36 -4.75 7.75
N GLN A 134 -13.22 -5.35 8.14
CA GLN A 134 -13.21 -6.53 9.03
C GLN A 134 -13.73 -6.22 10.43
N GLU A 135 -13.72 -4.94 10.82
CA GLU A 135 -14.14 -4.46 12.13
C GLU A 135 -15.53 -3.77 12.07
N ASP A 136 -16.30 -4.02 11.01
CA ASP A 136 -17.60 -3.38 10.73
C ASP A 136 -17.54 -1.84 10.66
N LEU A 137 -16.42 -1.31 10.14
CA LEU A 137 -16.20 0.12 9.94
C LEU A 137 -16.17 0.50 8.46
N ILE A 138 -16.60 1.72 8.15
CA ILE A 138 -16.33 2.37 6.86
C ILE A 138 -14.85 2.74 6.81
N GLY A 139 -14.16 2.32 5.75
CA GLY A 139 -12.74 2.58 5.56
C GLY A 139 -12.48 3.53 4.40
N ILE A 140 -11.52 4.44 4.55
CA ILE A 140 -11.00 5.26 3.45
C ILE A 140 -9.47 5.24 3.52
N SER A 141 -8.82 5.08 2.37
CA SER A 141 -7.37 5.21 2.24
C SER A 141 -6.99 5.96 0.97
N MET A 142 -6.01 6.83 1.11
CA MET A 142 -5.44 7.60 0.03
C MET A 142 -3.93 7.64 0.23
N THR A 143 -3.18 7.67 -0.87
CA THR A 143 -1.77 8.05 -0.84
C THR A 143 -1.48 8.92 -2.04
N GLY A 144 -0.41 9.69 -1.96
CA GLY A 144 0.06 10.47 -3.08
C GLY A 144 1.46 10.98 -2.85
N ARG A 145 2.12 11.25 -3.96
CA ARG A 145 3.42 11.92 -4.00
C ARG A 145 3.35 13.02 -5.03
N PHE A 146 3.89 14.17 -4.67
CA PHE A 146 4.31 15.19 -5.62
C PHE A 146 5.73 14.86 -6.07
N TYR A 147 5.93 14.76 -7.38
CA TYR A 147 7.27 14.58 -7.94
C TYR A 147 8.00 15.92 -7.96
N SER A 148 9.27 15.90 -7.54
CA SER A 148 10.22 16.97 -7.85
C SER A 148 10.60 16.92 -9.34
N GLU A 149 11.22 17.97 -9.85
CA GLU A 149 11.76 17.98 -11.21
C GLU A 149 12.66 16.76 -11.46
N GLY A 150 12.55 16.16 -12.66
CA GLY A 150 13.37 15.01 -13.08
C GLY A 150 12.78 13.62 -12.79
N ALA A 151 11.52 13.51 -12.37
CA ALA A 151 10.89 12.20 -12.22
C ALA A 151 10.76 11.45 -13.56
N GLU A 152 11.25 10.21 -13.59
CA GLU A 152 11.22 9.33 -14.77
C GLU A 152 9.80 8.91 -15.19
N TYR A 153 8.83 9.05 -14.29
CA TYR A 153 7.43 8.69 -14.50
C TYR A 153 6.50 9.50 -13.61
N GLY A 154 5.27 9.72 -14.07
CA GLY A 154 4.22 10.38 -13.30
C GLY A 154 3.03 10.77 -14.17
N VAL A 155 2.03 11.37 -13.53
CA VAL A 155 0.77 11.82 -14.12
C VAL A 155 0.86 13.33 -14.38
N LEU A 156 0.43 13.73 -15.58
CA LEU A 156 0.34 15.13 -15.97
C LEU A 156 -0.96 15.74 -15.40
N PRO A 157 -0.91 16.98 -14.88
CA PRO A 157 -2.15 17.73 -14.64
C PRO A 157 -2.88 17.96 -15.97
N THR A 158 -4.19 18.20 -15.90
CA THR A 158 -4.96 18.66 -17.05
C THR A 158 -4.29 19.91 -17.65
N TYR A 159 -4.04 19.88 -18.97
CA TYR A 159 -3.32 20.91 -19.72
C TYR A 159 -1.84 21.10 -19.34
N GLY A 160 -1.28 20.21 -18.52
CA GLY A 160 0.15 20.17 -18.24
C GLY A 160 0.95 19.50 -19.34
N ALA A 161 2.26 19.79 -19.38
CA ALA A 161 3.23 19.12 -20.24
C ALA A 161 4.37 18.42 -19.45
N LYS A 162 4.34 18.53 -18.12
CA LYS A 162 5.30 17.92 -17.20
C LYS A 162 4.57 17.04 -16.20
N ALA A 163 5.12 15.85 -15.94
CA ALA A 163 4.61 14.98 -14.90
C ALA A 163 4.80 15.65 -13.52
N MET A 164 3.74 15.63 -12.69
CA MET A 164 3.75 16.28 -11.37
C MET A 164 3.23 15.37 -10.26
N PHE A 165 2.26 14.51 -10.56
CA PHE A 165 1.61 13.67 -9.56
C PHE A 165 2.03 12.21 -9.72
N SER A 166 1.97 11.45 -8.63
CA SER A 166 1.87 9.99 -8.74
C SER A 166 0.47 9.59 -9.17
N THR A 167 0.22 8.29 -9.29
CA THR A 167 -1.11 7.74 -9.62
C THR A 167 -2.15 7.95 -8.52
N ASN A 168 -1.74 8.49 -7.37
CA ASN A 168 -2.54 9.00 -6.24
C ASN A 168 -3.85 8.22 -6.03
N PRO A 169 -3.80 6.94 -5.60
CA PRO A 169 -4.98 6.10 -5.52
C PRO A 169 -5.92 6.53 -4.40
N ILE A 170 -7.20 6.17 -4.59
CA ILE A 170 -8.27 6.32 -3.61
C ILE A 170 -8.93 4.96 -3.45
N ALA A 171 -9.07 4.52 -2.20
CA ALA A 171 -9.80 3.31 -1.85
C ALA A 171 -10.81 3.57 -0.74
N VAL A 172 -11.99 2.96 -0.85
CA VAL A 172 -13.11 3.14 0.07
C VAL A 172 -13.83 1.80 0.28
N SER A 173 -14.23 1.48 1.50
CA SER A 173 -15.04 0.31 1.83
C SER A 173 -16.27 0.67 2.65
N PHE A 174 -17.35 -0.09 2.45
CA PHE A 174 -18.57 -0.02 3.27
C PHE A 174 -18.97 -1.45 3.70
N PRO A 175 -19.22 -1.70 4.99
CA PRO A 175 -19.96 -2.88 5.43
C PRO A 175 -21.39 -2.84 4.88
N THR A 176 -21.93 -4.01 4.54
CA THR A 176 -23.21 -4.12 3.84
C THR A 176 -24.11 -5.17 4.48
N ALA A 177 -24.27 -5.15 5.81
CA ALA A 177 -25.15 -6.06 6.56
C ALA A 177 -25.11 -7.52 6.05
N GLN A 178 -26.08 -7.94 5.22
CA GLN A 178 -26.19 -9.31 4.68
C GLN A 178 -25.60 -9.48 3.27
N GLU A 179 -25.32 -8.40 2.56
CA GLU A 179 -24.77 -8.41 1.20
C GLU A 179 -23.24 -8.47 1.23
N PRO A 180 -22.59 -8.86 0.12
CA PRO A 180 -21.14 -8.78 0.00
C PRO A 180 -20.63 -7.35 0.21
N PRO A 181 -19.55 -7.17 0.99
CA PRO A 181 -19.06 -5.85 1.31
C PRO A 181 -18.63 -5.08 0.07
N TRP A 182 -18.90 -3.77 0.06
CA TRP A 182 -18.48 -2.91 -1.03
C TRP A 182 -17.06 -2.43 -0.79
N LEU A 183 -16.19 -2.60 -1.79
CA LEU A 183 -14.81 -2.12 -1.76
C LEU A 183 -14.44 -1.59 -3.14
N PHE A 184 -13.98 -0.34 -3.15
CA PHE A 184 -13.45 0.34 -4.31
C PHE A 184 -11.97 0.65 -4.07
N ASP A 185 -11.13 0.38 -5.07
CA ASP A 185 -9.69 0.66 -5.04
C ASP A 185 -9.24 1.00 -6.47
N MET A 186 -8.88 2.27 -6.71
CA MET A 186 -8.37 2.70 -8.01
C MET A 186 -7.28 3.75 -7.91
N ALA A 187 -6.43 3.78 -8.94
CA ALA A 187 -5.61 4.95 -9.24
C ALA A 187 -6.50 6.10 -9.73
N THR A 188 -6.09 7.34 -9.50
CA THR A 188 -6.74 8.52 -10.11
C THR A 188 -6.29 8.78 -11.55
N SER A 189 -5.21 8.13 -11.98
CA SER A 189 -4.82 8.03 -13.39
C SER A 189 -5.59 6.94 -14.12
N VAL A 190 -5.78 7.09 -15.44
CA VAL A 190 -6.46 6.10 -16.30
C VAL A 190 -5.86 4.70 -16.18
N VAL A 191 -4.53 4.59 -16.12
CA VAL A 191 -3.82 3.32 -15.96
C VAL A 191 -2.73 3.48 -14.89
N PRO A 192 -2.60 2.56 -13.92
CA PRO A 192 -1.52 2.63 -12.93
C PRO A 192 -0.16 2.33 -13.58
N PHE A 193 0.91 2.97 -13.12
CA PHE A 193 2.25 2.83 -13.69
C PHE A 193 2.73 1.37 -13.75
N ASN A 194 2.50 0.59 -12.69
CA ASN A 194 2.88 -0.83 -12.64
C ASN A 194 2.15 -1.69 -13.70
N ARG A 195 0.99 -1.25 -14.21
CA ARG A 195 0.32 -1.91 -15.33
C ARG A 195 1.01 -1.58 -16.66
N VAL A 196 1.46 -0.34 -16.86
CA VAL A 196 2.27 0.04 -18.03
C VAL A 196 3.57 -0.76 -18.08
N THR A 197 4.29 -0.85 -16.95
CA THR A 197 5.51 -1.67 -16.85
C THR A 197 5.22 -3.14 -17.14
N MET A 198 4.15 -3.69 -16.55
CA MET A 198 3.76 -5.07 -16.80
C MET A 198 3.42 -5.35 -18.27
N LEU A 199 2.68 -4.45 -18.94
CA LEU A 199 2.36 -4.60 -20.36
C LEU A 199 3.64 -4.54 -21.20
N ARG A 200 4.56 -3.61 -20.90
CA ARG A 200 5.87 -3.51 -21.54
C ARG A 200 6.69 -4.80 -21.37
N ASP A 201 6.77 -5.33 -20.15
CA ASP A 201 7.52 -6.57 -19.85
C ASP A 201 6.96 -7.79 -20.60
N ASN A 202 5.67 -7.77 -20.95
CA ASN A 202 5.00 -8.81 -21.72
C ASN A 202 4.93 -8.49 -23.24
N GLY A 203 5.53 -7.39 -23.70
CA GLY A 203 5.47 -6.98 -25.11
C GLY A 203 4.06 -6.59 -25.59
N LEU A 204 3.18 -6.19 -24.68
CA LEU A 204 1.80 -5.79 -24.95
C LEU A 204 1.67 -4.26 -25.06
N GLN A 205 0.72 -3.79 -25.88
CA GLN A 205 0.41 -2.36 -26.01
C GLN A 205 -0.39 -1.83 -24.81
N VAL A 206 -0.15 -0.57 -24.47
CA VAL A 206 -1.02 0.18 -23.55
C VAL A 206 -2.26 0.63 -24.32
N PRO A 207 -3.47 0.50 -23.77
CA PRO A 207 -4.69 1.02 -24.38
C PRO A 207 -4.65 2.53 -24.66
#